data_AF-A0A2N2IH07-F1
#
_entry.id   AF-A0A2N2IH07-F1
#
_cell.length_a   1.000
_cell.length_b   1.000
_cell.length_c   1.000
_cell.angle_alpha   90.00
_cell.angle_beta   90.00
_cell.angle_gamma   90.00
#
_symmetry.space_group_name_H-M   'P 1'
#
loop_
_entity.id
_entity.type
_entity.pdbx_description
1 polymer ?
#
loop_
_entity_poly.entity_id
_entity_poly.type
_entity_poly.pdbx_seq_one_letter_code
_entity_poly.pdbx_strand_id
1 'polypeptide(L)'
;GRATGSPAPTPVPAVAAPSALPAASETPEGTDAPVDSVAPEGSDLAPETSHSAPAGAASTPLPAEADLRACVEDFFPQGTFVRKVPFDYVCANDNPRKAAVMLHQQLVKGGAGGVTEGMRMWSSLSWYELVVVSMIRDACCPGASPLDLPEPGEPCAPMVDVIGKVSRGGCTQEAARERAMLFEESVRCLYAHERPRPYRYQGVVRPHQRMAFEDFLQRLPPARCTP
;
A
#
# COMPACT_ATOMS: atom_id res chain seq x y z
N GLY A 1 -32.59 20.74 49.40
CA GLY A 1 -31.87 19.49 49.09
C GLY A 1 -32.75 18.61 48.23
N ARG A 2 -32.31 18.27 47.02
CA ARG A 2 -32.96 17.25 46.16
C ARG A 2 -31.99 16.08 46.07
N ALA A 3 -32.43 14.92 46.57
CA ALA A 3 -31.67 13.68 46.51
C ALA A 3 -31.80 13.07 45.11
N THR A 4 -30.67 12.93 44.41
CA THR A 4 -30.54 12.19 43.16
C THR A 4 -30.22 10.74 43.49
N GLY A 5 -31.21 9.85 43.36
CA GLY A 5 -31.03 8.40 43.46
C GLY A 5 -30.32 7.85 42.23
N SER A 6 -29.18 7.20 42.42
CA SER A 6 -28.50 6.41 41.38
C SER A 6 -29.28 5.11 41.13
N PRO A 7 -29.58 4.76 39.86
CA PRO A 7 -30.15 3.46 39.55
C PRO A 7 -29.13 2.34 39.75
N ALA A 8 -29.59 1.22 40.32
CA ALA A 8 -28.79 0.03 40.57
C ALA A 8 -28.38 -0.67 39.25
N PRO A 9 -27.17 -1.25 39.18
CA PRO A 9 -26.70 -1.95 37.99
C PRO A 9 -27.46 -3.26 37.75
N THR A 10 -27.89 -3.46 36.51
CA THR A 10 -28.55 -4.68 36.03
C THR A 10 -27.52 -5.81 35.90
N PRO A 11 -27.82 -7.05 36.36
CA PRO A 11 -26.92 -8.19 36.22
C PRO A 11 -26.80 -8.61 34.75
N VAL A 12 -25.56 -8.75 34.27
CA VAL A 12 -25.24 -9.25 32.93
C VAL A 12 -25.32 -10.78 32.93
N PRO A 13 -26.01 -11.42 31.96
CA PRO A 13 -26.06 -12.88 31.87
C PRO A 13 -24.70 -13.47 31.51
N ALA A 14 -24.32 -14.53 32.22
CA ALA A 14 -23.09 -15.28 31.99
C ALA A 14 -23.16 -16.02 30.63
N VAL A 15 -22.19 -15.73 29.76
CA VAL A 15 -22.01 -16.41 28.47
C VAL A 15 -21.31 -17.75 28.69
N ALA A 16 -21.96 -18.84 28.28
CA ALA A 16 -21.42 -20.20 28.36
C ALA A 16 -20.18 -20.36 27.45
N ALA A 17 -19.15 -21.03 27.98
CA ALA A 17 -17.91 -21.33 27.29
C ALA A 17 -18.12 -22.37 26.17
N PRO A 18 -17.50 -22.20 24.98
CA PRO A 18 -17.55 -23.22 23.94
C PRO A 18 -16.60 -24.40 24.23
N SER A 19 -17.14 -25.60 24.01
CA SER A 19 -16.47 -26.89 24.13
C SER A 19 -15.23 -27.02 23.23
N ALA A 20 -14.22 -27.71 23.78
CA ALA A 20 -12.97 -28.06 23.11
C ALA A 20 -13.19 -28.88 21.82
N LEU A 21 -12.42 -28.56 20.78
CA LEU A 21 -12.31 -29.35 19.56
C LEU A 21 -11.22 -30.43 19.72
N PRO A 22 -11.39 -31.62 19.10
CA PRO A 22 -10.43 -32.71 19.14
C PRO A 22 -9.22 -32.46 18.24
N ALA A 23 -8.06 -32.93 18.68
CA ALA A 23 -6.82 -33.01 17.93
C ALA A 23 -6.92 -34.09 16.84
N ALA A 24 -6.56 -33.72 15.60
CA ALA A 24 -6.30 -34.68 14.54
C ALA A 24 -4.80 -34.63 14.19
N SER A 25 -4.12 -35.73 14.49
CA SER A 25 -2.79 -36.08 14.01
C SER A 25 -2.91 -36.67 12.62
N GLU A 26 -2.16 -36.18 11.63
CA GLU A 26 -1.74 -36.97 10.47
C GLU A 26 -0.32 -36.62 10.04
N THR A 27 0.40 -37.68 9.68
CA THR A 27 1.85 -37.90 9.58
C THR A 27 2.31 -37.67 8.12
N PRO A 28 3.62 -37.49 7.83
CA PRO A 28 4.14 -37.08 6.52
C PRO A 28 4.50 -38.29 5.64
N GLU A 29 4.48 -38.16 4.31
CA GLU A 29 5.39 -38.89 3.41
C GLU A 29 5.30 -38.45 1.94
N GLY A 30 6.46 -38.40 1.27
CA GLY A 30 6.57 -38.79 -0.12
C GLY A 30 6.65 -37.66 -1.17
N THR A 31 7.85 -37.41 -1.69
CA THR A 31 8.32 -37.95 -2.98
C THR A 31 9.39 -37.04 -3.58
N ASP A 32 10.63 -37.49 -3.50
CA ASP A 32 11.75 -37.06 -4.34
C ASP A 32 11.52 -37.46 -5.80
N ALA A 33 11.72 -36.53 -6.73
CA ALA A 33 11.94 -36.84 -8.14
C ALA A 33 13.02 -35.90 -8.71
N PRO A 34 14.06 -36.43 -9.36
CA PRO A 34 15.08 -35.65 -10.05
C PRO A 34 14.60 -35.30 -11.47
N VAL A 35 14.82 -34.07 -11.92
CA VAL A 35 14.60 -33.71 -13.32
C VAL A 35 15.82 -33.00 -13.90
N ASP A 36 16.23 -33.55 -15.03
CA ASP A 36 17.39 -33.33 -15.86
C ASP A 36 17.79 -31.88 -16.19
N SER A 37 19.11 -31.71 -16.26
CA SER A 37 19.80 -30.63 -16.96
C SER A 37 19.64 -30.76 -18.47
N VAL A 38 19.12 -29.71 -19.12
CA VAL A 38 19.34 -29.50 -20.55
C VAL A 38 19.67 -28.02 -20.78
N ALA A 39 20.91 -27.78 -21.20
CA ALA A 39 21.39 -26.51 -21.73
C ALA A 39 21.04 -26.37 -23.22
N PRO A 40 20.84 -25.15 -23.71
CA PRO A 40 21.31 -24.81 -25.04
C PRO A 40 22.17 -23.53 -25.06
N GLU A 41 23.36 -23.69 -25.62
CA GLU A 41 24.18 -22.63 -26.22
C GLU A 41 23.43 -22.02 -27.42
N GLY A 42 23.51 -20.69 -27.53
CA GLY A 42 22.99 -19.92 -28.66
C GLY A 42 23.48 -18.48 -28.58
N SER A 43 24.71 -18.27 -29.05
CA SER A 43 25.29 -16.94 -29.29
C SER A 43 24.71 -16.34 -30.57
N ASP A 44 24.11 -15.15 -30.45
CA ASP A 44 23.90 -14.26 -31.58
C ASP A 44 24.33 -12.84 -31.16
N LEU A 45 25.40 -12.37 -31.81
CA LEU A 45 26.02 -11.07 -31.62
C LEU A 45 25.32 -10.05 -32.53
N ALA A 46 24.61 -9.09 -31.93
CA ALA A 46 24.05 -7.94 -32.63
C ALA A 46 24.79 -6.63 -32.24
N PRO A 47 24.93 -5.68 -33.18
CA PRO A 47 25.81 -4.51 -33.04
C PRO A 47 25.30 -3.47 -32.03
N GLU A 48 26.20 -3.00 -31.18
CA GLU A 48 25.97 -1.92 -30.22
C GLU A 48 25.80 -0.57 -30.94
N THR A 49 24.55 -0.09 -31.03
CA THR A 49 24.24 1.29 -31.38
C THR A 49 24.50 2.19 -30.18
N SER A 50 25.67 2.84 -30.17
CA SER A 50 26.01 3.91 -29.21
C SER A 50 24.99 5.05 -29.31
N HIS A 51 24.04 5.09 -28.38
CA HIS A 51 23.18 6.24 -28.16
C HIS A 51 23.86 7.17 -27.15
N SER A 52 24.23 8.36 -27.62
CA SER A 52 24.71 9.46 -26.79
C SER A 52 23.66 9.79 -25.73
N ALA A 53 23.98 9.50 -24.47
CA ALA A 53 23.13 9.82 -23.32
C ALA A 53 22.98 11.35 -23.18
N PRO A 54 21.76 11.88 -23.01
CA PRO A 54 21.55 13.29 -22.75
C PRO A 54 22.19 13.70 -21.41
N ALA A 55 22.77 14.90 -21.41
CA ALA A 55 23.46 15.50 -20.28
C ALA A 55 22.59 15.49 -19.01
N GLY A 56 23.20 14.99 -17.93
CA GLY A 56 22.53 14.69 -16.67
C GLY A 56 21.72 15.85 -16.11
N ALA A 57 20.42 15.61 -15.91
CA ALA A 57 19.60 16.43 -15.04
C ALA A 57 20.23 16.40 -13.64
N ALA A 58 20.55 17.57 -13.11
CA ALA A 58 21.07 17.71 -11.75
C ALA A 58 20.07 17.08 -10.77
N SER A 59 20.48 16.05 -10.05
CA SER A 59 19.64 15.40 -9.04
C SER A 59 19.37 16.41 -7.92
N THR A 60 18.10 16.74 -7.69
CA THR A 60 17.68 17.52 -6.53
C THR A 60 18.15 16.81 -5.27
N PRO A 61 18.81 17.50 -4.32
CA PRO A 61 19.26 16.87 -3.08
C PRO A 61 18.05 16.32 -2.32
N LEU A 62 18.20 15.08 -1.81
CA LEU A 62 17.18 14.43 -1.00
C LEU A 62 16.85 15.26 0.25
N PRO A 63 15.59 15.27 0.70
CA PRO A 63 15.21 15.95 1.94
C PRO A 63 15.99 15.39 3.14
N ALA A 64 16.21 16.22 4.15
CA ALA A 64 16.79 15.75 5.40
C ALA A 64 15.89 14.68 6.05
N GLU A 65 16.47 13.71 6.74
CA GLU A 65 15.74 12.57 7.32
C GLU A 65 14.61 13.02 8.28
N ALA A 66 14.84 14.10 9.02
CA ALA A 66 13.84 14.66 9.93
C ALA A 66 12.63 15.23 9.18
N ASP A 67 12.86 15.93 8.06
CA ASP A 67 11.80 16.53 7.24
C ASP A 67 11.00 15.44 6.51
N LEU A 68 11.69 14.42 6.00
CA LEU A 68 11.05 13.27 5.37
C LEU A 68 10.15 12.52 6.37
N ARG A 69 10.65 12.27 7.59
CA ARG A 69 9.85 11.63 8.64
C ARG A 69 8.60 12.43 8.95
N ALA A 70 8.73 13.72 9.24
CA ALA A 70 7.59 14.57 9.54
C ALA A 70 6.57 14.56 8.39
N CYS A 71 7.05 14.64 7.15
CA CYS A 71 6.19 14.61 5.97
C CYS A 71 5.41 13.29 5.82
N VAL A 72 6.05 12.14 6.05
CA VAL A 72 5.38 10.83 5.98
C VAL A 72 4.38 10.66 7.13
N GLU A 73 4.75 11.08 8.34
CA GLU A 73 3.89 10.97 9.53
C GLU A 73 2.59 11.77 9.39
N ASP A 74 2.58 12.88 8.64
CA ASP A 74 1.37 13.67 8.34
C ASP A 74 0.27 12.89 7.60
N PHE A 75 0.61 11.78 6.93
CA PHE A 75 -0.37 10.93 6.22
C PHE A 75 -1.07 9.93 7.15
N PHE A 76 -0.66 9.82 8.40
CA PHE A 76 -1.17 8.82 9.34
C PHE A 76 -1.81 9.48 10.57
N PRO A 77 -2.79 8.80 11.21
CA PRO A 77 -3.33 9.26 12.48
C PRO A 77 -2.24 9.48 13.54
N GLN A 78 -2.43 10.46 14.41
CA GLN A 78 -1.52 10.70 15.53
C GLN A 78 -1.37 9.44 16.40
N GLY A 79 -0.17 9.22 16.92
CA GLY A 79 0.13 8.01 17.71
C GLY A 79 0.33 6.74 16.88
N THR A 80 0.32 6.83 15.54
CA THR A 80 0.70 5.69 14.67
C THR A 80 2.16 5.28 14.90
N PHE A 81 3.05 6.25 15.05
CA PHE A 81 4.48 6.04 15.27
C PHE A 81 4.85 6.45 16.70
N VAL A 82 4.84 5.49 17.62
CA VAL A 82 5.30 5.66 19.01
C VAL A 82 6.83 5.64 19.08
N ARG A 83 7.47 4.84 18.22
CA ARG A 83 8.93 4.77 18.05
C ARG A 83 9.35 5.42 16.75
N LYS A 84 10.55 6.03 16.78
CA LYS A 84 11.19 6.54 15.57
C LYS A 84 11.51 5.39 14.62
N VAL A 85 11.13 5.56 13.37
CA VAL A 85 11.46 4.66 12.25
C VAL A 85 12.07 5.47 11.10
N PRO A 86 12.91 4.84 10.25
CA PRO A 86 13.45 5.48 9.05
C PRO A 86 12.47 5.37 7.87
N PHE A 87 12.47 6.38 6.99
CA PHE A 87 11.59 6.47 5.80
C PHE A 87 12.34 6.77 4.50
N ASP A 88 13.67 6.70 4.50
CA ASP A 88 14.55 6.94 3.33
C ASP A 88 14.14 6.10 2.09
N TYR A 89 13.63 4.90 2.32
CA TYR A 89 13.14 4.00 1.28
C TYR A 89 11.96 4.56 0.47
N VAL A 90 11.17 5.50 1.01
CA VAL A 90 10.02 6.09 0.30
C VAL A 90 10.50 6.85 -0.93
N CYS A 91 11.61 7.58 -0.82
CA CYS A 91 12.20 8.32 -1.93
C CYS A 91 13.12 7.45 -2.79
N ALA A 92 13.74 6.41 -2.22
CA ALA A 92 14.68 5.56 -2.96
C ALA A 92 14.02 4.46 -3.82
N ASN A 93 12.78 4.03 -3.52
CA ASN A 93 12.13 2.96 -4.27
C ASN A 93 11.11 3.53 -5.27
N ASP A 94 11.38 3.34 -6.57
CA ASP A 94 10.46 3.56 -7.68
C ASP A 94 9.32 2.53 -7.75
N ASN A 95 9.49 1.34 -7.18
CA ASN A 95 8.45 0.31 -7.15
C ASN A 95 7.51 0.49 -5.95
N PRO A 96 6.26 0.97 -6.14
CA PRO A 96 5.35 1.27 -5.03
C PRO A 96 4.89 0.01 -4.29
N ARG A 97 4.95 -1.19 -4.90
CA ARG A 97 4.63 -2.45 -4.19
C ARG A 97 5.66 -2.75 -3.11
N LYS A 98 6.94 -2.56 -3.42
CA LYS A 98 8.03 -2.77 -2.45
C LYS A 98 7.95 -1.73 -1.34
N ALA A 99 7.74 -0.47 -1.71
CA ALA A 99 7.58 0.61 -0.73
C ALA A 99 6.34 0.40 0.16
N ALA A 100 5.21 -0.12 -0.34
CA ALA A 100 4.04 -0.47 0.46
C ALA A 100 4.35 -1.51 1.54
N VAL A 101 5.06 -2.59 1.18
CA VAL A 101 5.49 -3.62 2.13
C VAL A 101 6.43 -3.04 3.18
N MET A 102 7.39 -2.22 2.78
CA MET A 102 8.33 -1.57 3.70
C MET A 102 7.60 -0.60 4.64
N LEU A 103 6.63 0.16 4.13
CA LEU A 103 5.81 1.08 4.93
C LEU A 103 4.96 0.36 5.95
N HIS A 104 4.33 -0.75 5.57
CA HIS A 104 3.63 -1.62 6.52
C HIS A 104 4.58 -2.11 7.63
N GLN A 105 5.78 -2.58 7.28
CA GLN A 105 6.77 -3.00 8.29
C GLN A 105 7.16 -1.87 9.25
N GLN A 106 7.30 -0.63 8.74
CA GLN A 106 7.59 0.52 9.60
C GLN A 106 6.41 0.95 10.46
N LEU A 107 5.16 0.81 9.98
CA LEU A 107 3.97 1.00 10.81
C LEU A 107 4.03 0.05 12.02
N VAL A 108 4.24 -1.24 11.78
CA VAL A 108 4.32 -2.27 12.84
C VAL A 108 5.45 -1.97 13.83
N LYS A 109 6.66 -1.67 13.34
CA LYS A 109 7.81 -1.31 14.20
C LYS A 109 7.57 -0.03 15.00
N GLY A 110 6.95 0.97 14.36
CA GLY A 110 6.63 2.26 14.93
C GLY A 110 5.59 2.18 16.05
N GLY A 111 4.62 1.26 15.97
CA GLY A 111 3.57 1.10 16.98
C GLY A 111 4.00 0.50 18.32
N ALA A 112 5.29 0.20 18.51
CA ALA A 112 5.86 -0.24 19.80
C ALA A 112 5.18 -1.48 20.43
N GLY A 113 4.62 -2.38 19.61
CA GLY A 113 3.94 -3.60 20.06
C GLY A 113 2.43 -3.46 20.26
N GLY A 114 1.85 -2.27 20.05
CA GLY A 114 0.41 -2.04 20.03
C GLY A 114 -0.16 -1.94 18.60
N VAL A 115 -1.44 -2.29 18.44
CA VAL A 115 -2.17 -2.06 17.18
C VAL A 115 -2.66 -0.61 17.16
N THR A 116 -2.06 0.22 16.30
CA THR A 116 -2.41 1.64 16.16
C THR A 116 -3.53 1.84 15.13
N GLU A 117 -4.15 3.02 15.11
CA GLU A 117 -5.17 3.37 14.12
C GLU A 117 -4.59 3.35 12.69
N GLY A 118 -3.36 3.85 12.50
CA GLY A 118 -2.67 3.79 11.22
C GLY A 118 -2.47 2.35 10.70
N MET A 119 -2.17 1.38 11.57
CA MET A 119 -2.10 -0.03 11.16
C MET A 119 -3.45 -0.59 10.68
N ARG A 120 -4.54 -0.26 11.40
CA ARG A 120 -5.90 -0.72 11.05
C ARG A 120 -6.35 -0.14 9.72
N MET A 121 -6.09 1.14 9.53
CA MET A 121 -6.35 1.85 8.27
C MET A 121 -5.56 1.22 7.13
N TRP A 122 -4.24 1.08 7.29
CA TRP A 122 -3.36 0.49 6.27
C TRP A 122 -3.81 -0.90 5.85
N SER A 123 -4.10 -1.78 6.82
CA SER A 123 -4.56 -3.16 6.57
C SER A 123 -5.88 -3.24 5.80
N SER A 124 -6.66 -2.17 5.79
CA SER A 124 -7.95 -2.09 5.10
C SER A 124 -7.84 -1.59 3.65
N LEU A 125 -6.69 -1.05 3.24
CA LEU A 125 -6.50 -0.43 1.92
C LEU A 125 -6.36 -1.46 0.78
N SER A 126 -5.64 -2.56 0.99
CA SER A 126 -5.36 -3.56 -0.06
C SER A 126 -4.73 -2.88 -1.31
N TRP A 127 -5.29 -3.04 -2.51
CA TRP A 127 -4.82 -2.41 -3.74
C TRP A 127 -4.54 -0.91 -3.61
N TYR A 128 -5.29 -0.19 -2.76
CA TYR A 128 -5.11 1.25 -2.55
C TYR A 128 -3.79 1.62 -1.86
N GLU A 129 -3.07 0.66 -1.27
CA GLU A 129 -1.72 0.89 -0.76
C GLU A 129 -0.78 1.47 -1.83
N LEU A 130 -0.94 1.06 -3.10
CA LEU A 130 -0.13 1.58 -4.21
C LEU A 130 -0.34 3.07 -4.45
N VAL A 131 -1.60 3.49 -4.38
CA VAL A 131 -1.99 4.90 -4.52
C VAL A 131 -1.45 5.69 -3.33
N VAL A 132 -1.65 5.19 -2.11
CA VAL A 132 -1.19 5.88 -0.90
C VAL A 132 0.33 6.06 -0.89
N VAL A 133 1.10 5.04 -1.26
CA VAL A 133 2.57 5.16 -1.40
C VAL A 133 2.95 6.21 -2.42
N SER A 134 2.27 6.23 -3.58
CA SER A 134 2.54 7.24 -4.61
C SER A 134 2.25 8.65 -4.11
N MET A 135 1.14 8.85 -3.40
CA MET A 135 0.80 10.15 -2.80
C MET A 135 1.85 10.62 -1.80
N ILE A 136 2.31 9.72 -0.91
CA ILE A 136 3.36 10.03 0.06
C ILE A 136 4.66 10.38 -0.66
N ARG A 137 5.05 9.59 -1.67
CA ARG A 137 6.26 9.83 -2.45
C ARG A 137 6.21 11.16 -3.19
N ASP A 138 5.12 11.46 -3.89
CA ASP A 138 4.95 12.72 -4.62
C ASP A 138 5.03 13.93 -3.67
N ALA A 139 4.44 13.83 -2.48
CA ALA A 139 4.38 14.91 -1.51
C ALA A 139 5.68 15.10 -0.69
N CYS A 140 6.44 14.02 -0.46
CA CYS A 140 7.60 14.04 0.44
C CYS A 140 8.94 13.94 -0.27
N CYS A 141 8.97 13.56 -1.54
CA CYS A 141 10.20 13.30 -2.29
C CYS A 141 10.23 14.11 -3.60
N PRO A 142 10.44 15.44 -3.54
CA PRO A 142 10.53 16.26 -4.74
C PRO A 142 11.67 15.77 -5.64
N GLY A 143 11.35 15.43 -6.89
CA GLY A 143 12.33 14.92 -7.87
C GLY A 143 12.63 13.43 -7.75
N ALA A 144 11.82 12.66 -7.02
CA ALA A 144 11.95 11.22 -7.01
C ALA A 144 11.75 10.62 -8.40
N SER A 145 12.46 9.52 -8.70
CA SER A 145 12.34 8.82 -9.99
C SER A 145 10.90 8.39 -10.28
N PRO A 146 10.49 8.34 -11.56
CA PRO A 146 9.19 7.81 -11.97
C PRO A 146 8.92 6.42 -11.39
N LEU A 147 7.65 6.08 -11.20
CA LEU A 147 7.29 4.76 -10.67
C LEU A 147 7.58 3.66 -11.69
N ASP A 148 8.04 2.52 -11.20
CA ASP A 148 8.25 1.31 -11.99
C ASP A 148 7.24 0.22 -11.58
N LEU A 149 6.34 -0.13 -12.49
CA LEU A 149 5.34 -1.18 -12.30
C LEU A 149 5.22 -2.05 -13.57
N PRO A 150 4.83 -3.33 -13.41
CA PRO A 150 4.64 -4.21 -14.55
C PRO A 150 3.57 -3.68 -15.49
N GLU A 151 3.90 -3.53 -16.77
CA GLU A 151 2.94 -3.12 -17.79
C GLU A 151 1.79 -4.14 -17.91
N PRO A 152 0.53 -3.70 -17.80
CA PRO A 152 -0.60 -4.63 -17.90
C PRO A 152 -0.88 -5.03 -19.35
N GLY A 153 -0.42 -4.25 -20.33
CA GLY A 153 -0.69 -4.44 -21.76
C GLY A 153 -2.15 -4.20 -22.16
N GLU A 154 -2.41 -4.12 -23.46
CA GLU A 154 -3.76 -3.88 -23.98
C GLU A 154 -4.75 -5.00 -23.60
N PRO A 155 -6.02 -4.65 -23.31
CA PRO A 155 -6.64 -3.32 -23.43
C PRO A 155 -6.57 -2.45 -22.15
N CYS A 156 -5.85 -2.89 -21.12
CA CYS A 156 -5.79 -2.16 -19.85
C CYS A 156 -4.83 -0.98 -19.92
N ALA A 157 -5.22 0.15 -19.34
CA ALA A 157 -4.36 1.32 -19.23
C ALA A 157 -3.13 1.03 -18.35
N PRO A 158 -1.97 1.66 -18.60
CA PRO A 158 -0.80 1.54 -17.75
C PRO A 158 -1.12 1.91 -16.29
N MET A 159 -0.78 1.02 -15.35
CA MET A 159 -1.14 1.22 -13.94
C MET A 159 -0.42 2.44 -13.34
N VAL A 160 0.80 2.76 -13.80
CA VAL A 160 1.53 3.97 -13.39
C VAL A 160 0.74 5.23 -13.71
N ASP A 161 0.14 5.31 -14.89
CA ASP A 161 -0.66 6.47 -15.31
C ASP A 161 -1.92 6.61 -14.45
N VAL A 162 -2.60 5.50 -14.19
CA VAL A 162 -3.79 5.47 -13.34
C VAL A 162 -3.43 5.89 -11.92
N ILE A 163 -2.38 5.32 -11.32
CA ILE A 163 -1.92 5.69 -9.98
C ILE A 163 -1.53 7.17 -9.93
N GLY A 164 -0.81 7.70 -10.93
CA GLY A 164 -0.44 9.11 -10.98
C GLY A 164 -1.68 10.02 -11.02
N LYS A 165 -2.68 9.69 -11.83
CA LYS A 165 -3.95 10.43 -11.88
C LYS A 165 -4.72 10.36 -10.57
N VAL A 166 -4.83 9.16 -9.98
CA VAL A 166 -5.57 8.91 -8.75
C VAL A 166 -4.85 9.49 -7.53
N SER A 167 -3.53 9.63 -7.55
CA SER A 167 -2.75 10.21 -6.44
C SER A 167 -2.88 11.73 -6.35
N ARG A 168 -3.16 12.39 -7.47
CA ARG A 168 -3.46 13.82 -7.54
C ARG A 168 -4.97 14.05 -7.41
N GLY A 169 -5.36 15.24 -6.97
CA GLY A 169 -6.77 15.62 -6.85
C GLY A 169 -7.19 16.00 -5.43
N GLY A 170 -8.39 16.59 -5.35
CA GLY A 170 -8.98 17.02 -4.09
C GLY A 170 -9.28 15.84 -3.15
N CYS A 171 -9.48 16.18 -1.87
CA CYS A 171 -9.89 15.26 -0.80
C CYS A 171 -11.37 15.44 -0.41
N THR A 172 -12.17 16.17 -1.21
CA THR A 172 -13.62 16.20 -1.00
C THR A 172 -14.19 14.79 -1.15
N GLN A 173 -15.30 14.48 -0.49
CA GLN A 173 -15.91 13.16 -0.59
C GLN A 173 -16.22 12.75 -2.04
N GLU A 174 -16.67 13.71 -2.85
CA GLU A 174 -16.93 13.51 -4.29
C GLU A 174 -15.65 13.18 -5.06
N ALA A 175 -14.60 14.00 -4.91
CA ALA A 175 -13.32 13.77 -5.57
C ALA A 175 -12.68 12.43 -5.12
N ALA A 176 -12.75 12.10 -3.83
CA ALA A 176 -12.27 10.84 -3.29
C ALA A 176 -12.97 9.64 -3.94
N ARG A 177 -14.30 9.72 -4.11
CA ARG A 177 -15.09 8.67 -4.77
C ARG A 177 -14.72 8.53 -6.25
N GLU A 178 -14.58 9.64 -6.97
CA GLU A 178 -14.17 9.62 -8.38
C GLU A 178 -12.79 8.98 -8.57
N ARG A 179 -11.82 9.37 -7.74
CA ARG A 179 -10.47 8.79 -7.71
C ARG A 179 -10.52 7.28 -7.43
N ALA A 180 -11.32 6.86 -6.46
CA ALA A 180 -11.51 5.45 -6.14
C ALA A 180 -12.09 4.67 -7.34
N MET A 181 -13.16 5.16 -7.97
CA MET A 181 -13.79 4.50 -9.12
C MET A 181 -12.84 4.33 -10.31
N LEU A 182 -12.05 5.37 -10.61
CA LEU A 182 -11.04 5.31 -11.68
C LEU A 182 -10.01 4.20 -11.43
N PHE A 183 -9.53 4.08 -10.19
CA PHE A 183 -8.59 3.02 -9.84
C PHE A 183 -9.23 1.62 -9.88
N GLU A 184 -10.46 1.49 -9.37
CA GLU A 184 -11.22 0.23 -9.39
C GLU A 184 -11.46 -0.30 -10.80
N GLU A 185 -11.73 0.58 -11.76
CA GLU A 185 -11.90 0.23 -13.16
C GLU A 185 -10.62 -0.40 -13.73
N SER A 186 -9.46 0.20 -13.45
CA SER A 186 -8.16 -0.34 -13.86
C SER A 186 -7.90 -1.72 -13.24
N VAL A 187 -8.11 -1.88 -11.93
CA VAL A 187 -7.95 -3.18 -11.27
C VAL A 187 -8.93 -4.21 -11.84
N ARG A 188 -10.19 -3.83 -12.10
CA ARG A 188 -11.18 -4.71 -12.72
C ARG A 188 -10.74 -5.16 -14.11
N CYS A 189 -10.14 -4.28 -14.90
CA CYS A 189 -9.57 -4.63 -16.20
C CYS A 189 -8.49 -5.73 -16.06
N LEU A 190 -7.55 -5.57 -15.10
CA LEU A 190 -6.50 -6.58 -14.87
C LEU A 190 -7.08 -7.96 -14.60
N TYR A 191 -8.12 -8.05 -13.76
CA TYR A 191 -8.77 -9.31 -13.44
C TYR A 191 -9.58 -9.87 -14.61
N ALA A 192 -10.27 -9.01 -15.37
CA ALA A 192 -11.02 -9.42 -16.55
C ALA A 192 -10.13 -10.03 -17.65
N HIS A 193 -8.86 -9.64 -17.69
CA HIS A 193 -7.87 -10.14 -18.66
C HIS A 193 -6.82 -11.08 -18.06
N GLU A 194 -7.02 -11.58 -16.84
CA GLU A 194 -6.13 -12.55 -16.16
C GLU A 194 -4.68 -12.07 -15.93
N ARG A 195 -4.46 -10.76 -15.81
CA ARG A 195 -3.14 -10.15 -15.57
C ARG A 195 -2.91 -9.56 -14.17
N PRO A 196 -3.55 -10.01 -13.07
CA PRO A 196 -3.28 -9.42 -11.74
C PRO A 196 -1.99 -9.96 -11.11
N ARG A 197 -1.48 -11.11 -11.56
CA ARG A 197 -0.37 -11.85 -10.92
C ARG A 197 0.89 -11.02 -10.67
N PRO A 198 1.36 -10.17 -11.61
CA PRO A 198 2.54 -9.35 -11.37
C PRO A 198 2.39 -8.44 -10.14
N TYR A 199 1.17 -8.04 -9.77
CA TYR A 199 0.93 -7.09 -8.68
C TYR A 199 0.87 -7.73 -7.29
N ARG A 200 0.66 -9.05 -7.18
CA ARG A 200 0.59 -9.84 -5.93
C ARG A 200 -0.52 -9.43 -4.94
N TYR A 201 -1.53 -8.70 -5.38
CA TYR A 201 -2.75 -8.46 -4.59
C TYR A 201 -3.80 -9.55 -4.87
N GLN A 202 -4.68 -9.80 -3.89
CA GLN A 202 -5.71 -10.83 -3.98
C GLN A 202 -7.09 -10.25 -4.29
N GLY A 203 -7.71 -10.77 -5.36
CA GLY A 203 -9.05 -10.37 -5.79
C GLY A 203 -9.17 -8.93 -6.28
N VAL A 204 -10.35 -8.60 -6.81
CA VAL A 204 -10.72 -7.21 -7.15
C VAL A 204 -10.92 -6.37 -5.88
N VAL A 205 -10.90 -5.05 -6.04
CA VAL A 205 -11.21 -4.10 -4.97
C VAL A 205 -12.61 -4.36 -4.41
N ARG A 206 -12.72 -4.40 -3.09
CA ARG A 206 -13.97 -4.61 -2.35
C ARG A 206 -14.54 -3.28 -1.81
N PRO A 207 -15.86 -3.19 -1.56
CA PRO A 207 -16.48 -1.95 -1.07
C PRO A 207 -15.86 -1.38 0.21
N HIS A 208 -15.44 -2.22 1.16
CA HIS A 208 -14.79 -1.72 2.39
C HIS A 208 -13.38 -1.16 2.16
N GLN A 209 -12.67 -1.64 1.13
CA GLN A 209 -11.35 -1.11 0.77
C GLN A 209 -11.49 0.28 0.15
N ARG A 210 -12.53 0.47 -0.66
CA ARG A 210 -12.91 1.81 -1.16
C ARG A 210 -13.22 2.76 -0.03
N MET A 211 -14.10 2.36 0.89
CA MET A 211 -14.45 3.21 2.04
C MET A 211 -13.19 3.56 2.86
N ALA A 212 -12.29 2.62 3.09
CA ALA A 212 -11.03 2.88 3.79
C ALA A 212 -10.13 3.89 3.05
N PHE A 213 -10.08 3.84 1.72
CA PHE A 213 -9.34 4.82 0.92
C PHE A 213 -10.01 6.21 0.92
N GLU A 214 -11.34 6.27 0.80
CA GLU A 214 -12.09 7.53 0.90
C GLU A 214 -11.91 8.17 2.29
N ASP A 215 -11.99 7.38 3.36
CA ASP A 215 -11.74 7.83 4.74
C ASP A 215 -10.29 8.29 4.93
N PHE A 216 -9.32 7.60 4.33
CA PHE A 216 -7.91 8.01 4.32
C PHE A 216 -7.77 9.40 3.70
N LEU A 217 -8.33 9.63 2.50
CA LEU A 217 -8.25 10.92 1.82
C LEU A 217 -8.89 12.06 2.62
N GLN A 218 -10.05 11.82 3.24
CA GLN A 218 -10.75 12.83 4.03
C GLN A 218 -10.00 13.25 5.30
N ARG A 219 -9.05 12.43 5.77
CA ARG A 219 -8.21 12.73 6.95
C ARG A 219 -6.96 13.51 6.62
N LEU A 220 -6.59 13.58 5.34
CA LEU A 220 -5.37 14.26 4.94
C LEU A 220 -5.48 15.76 5.23
N PRO A 221 -4.38 16.40 5.68
CA PRO A 221 -4.34 17.85 5.80
C PRO A 221 -4.66 18.50 4.44
N PRO A 222 -5.37 19.64 4.40
CA PRO A 222 -5.70 20.31 3.13
C PRO A 222 -4.49 20.60 2.24
N ALA A 223 -3.30 20.81 2.82
CA ALA A 223 -2.05 21.00 2.08
C ALA A 223 -1.63 19.76 1.26
N ARG A 224 -2.08 18.57 1.63
CA ARG A 224 -1.85 17.30 0.92
C ARG A 224 -2.94 16.99 -0.11
N CYS A 225 -3.95 17.83 -0.18
CA CYS A 225 -5.11 17.71 -1.06
C CYS A 225 -4.95 18.68 -2.24
N THR A 226 -3.85 18.53 -2.99
CA THR A 226 -3.57 19.41 -4.12
C THR A 226 -4.25 18.86 -5.39
N PRO A 227 -5.03 19.68 -6.13
CA PRO A 227 -5.59 19.29 -7.42
C PRO A 227 -4.51 19.06 -8.49
#